data_AF-A0A2E5WAZ4-F1
#
_entry.id   AF-A0A2E5WAZ4-F1
#
_cell.length_a   1.000
_cell.length_b   1.000
_cell.length_c   1.000
_cell.angle_alpha   90.00
_cell.angle_beta   90.00
_cell.angle_gamma   90.00
#
_symmetry.space_group_name_H-M   'P 1'
#
loop_
_entity.id
_entity.type
_entity.pdbx_description
1 polymer ?
#
loop_
_entity_poly.entity_id
_entity_poly.type
_entity_poly.pdbx_seq_one_letter_code
_entity_poly.pdbx_strand_id
1 'polypeptide(L)'
;MFDYQKLVHIPLIVSQPGIDAGRRQALTATMDLMPAVMDWFDSEIHAHVHGRSPQHVLDGSADHHDAVLYGYFRKDINLTDGQYTYCRQAIVDSTVHRHTLMPVGFSDFEGREKLASAELGVFIENAHDVPHLRFSVKSRRHRDAVDSNLIYDVQTDPQQQSLVKDDALEARLAQQMRSLLERFDAPPCQHERMGL
;
A
#
# COMPACT_ATOMS: atom_id res chain seq x y z
N MET A 1 13.32 4.82 10.73
CA MET A 1 13.57 3.57 10.00
C MET A 1 12.52 3.46 8.91
N PHE A 2 12.94 3.74 7.68
CA PHE A 2 12.16 3.54 6.46
C PHE A 2 11.80 2.07 6.25
N ASP A 3 10.73 1.80 5.51
CA ASP A 3 10.28 0.44 5.16
C ASP A 3 11.15 -0.12 4.02
N TYR A 4 12.41 -0.43 4.34
CA TYR A 4 13.37 -0.97 3.37
C TYR A 4 12.86 -2.25 2.71
N GLN A 5 13.30 -2.51 1.48
CA GLN A 5 12.96 -3.70 0.70
C GLN A 5 13.23 -4.99 1.48
N LYS A 6 14.29 -5.04 2.30
CA LYS A 6 14.60 -6.19 3.17
C LYS A 6 13.49 -6.53 4.19
N LEU A 7 12.62 -5.59 4.52
CA LEU A 7 11.48 -5.80 5.44
C LEU A 7 10.19 -6.17 4.70
N VAL A 8 9.99 -5.64 3.49
CA VAL A 8 8.70 -5.70 2.78
C VAL A 8 8.69 -6.64 1.59
N HIS A 9 9.86 -6.95 1.02
CA HIS A 9 10.00 -7.94 -0.06
C HIS A 9 10.05 -9.33 0.55
N ILE A 10 8.86 -9.88 0.77
CA ILE A 10 8.66 -11.19 1.36
C ILE A 10 8.71 -12.31 0.30
N PRO A 11 9.16 -13.53 0.67
CA PRO A 11 9.15 -14.66 -0.25
C PRO A 11 7.71 -15.11 -0.56
N LEU A 12 7.43 -15.39 -1.82
CA LEU A 12 6.22 -16.07 -2.29
C LEU A 12 6.63 -17.29 -3.12
N ILE A 13 6.18 -18.48 -2.70
CA ILE A 13 6.39 -19.74 -3.41
C ILE A 13 5.02 -20.32 -3.71
N VAL A 14 4.74 -20.58 -4.98
CA VAL A 14 3.51 -21.21 -5.45
C VAL A 14 3.85 -22.54 -6.10
N SER A 15 3.12 -23.60 -5.74
CA SER A 15 3.22 -24.91 -6.36
C SER A 15 1.84 -25.29 -6.86
N GLN A 16 1.67 -25.31 -8.18
CA GLN A 16 0.41 -25.61 -8.85
C GLN A 16 0.61 -26.75 -9.86
N PRO A 17 -0.24 -27.79 -9.86
CA PRO A 17 -0.18 -28.84 -10.86
C PRO A 17 -0.26 -28.28 -12.29
N GLY A 18 0.56 -28.80 -13.20
CA GLY A 18 0.56 -28.38 -14.60
C GLY A 18 1.35 -27.10 -14.90
N ILE A 19 1.91 -26.43 -13.88
CA ILE A 19 2.79 -25.28 -14.05
C ILE A 19 4.25 -25.70 -13.95
N ASP A 20 5.06 -25.29 -14.92
CA ASP A 20 6.48 -25.55 -14.94
C ASP A 20 7.21 -24.79 -13.81
N ALA A 21 8.10 -25.51 -13.14
CA ALA A 21 8.97 -24.94 -12.12
C ALA A 21 9.86 -23.83 -12.72
N GLY A 22 9.95 -22.70 -12.01
CA GLY A 22 10.84 -21.61 -12.41
C GLY A 22 10.62 -20.35 -11.60
N ARG A 23 11.53 -19.39 -11.76
CA ARG A 23 11.39 -18.08 -11.16
C ARG A 23 10.54 -17.18 -12.08
N ARG A 24 9.63 -16.41 -11.48
CA ARG A 24 8.89 -15.35 -12.16
C ARG A 24 9.34 -14.01 -11.57
N GLN A 25 9.45 -12.97 -12.40
CA GLN A 25 9.93 -11.63 -12.02
C GLN A 25 8.81 -10.59 -12.06
N ALA A 26 7.60 -10.98 -11.64
CA ALA A 26 6.46 -10.07 -11.59
C ALA A 26 6.37 -9.38 -10.22
N LEU A 27 5.91 -8.13 -10.21
CA LEU A 27 5.52 -7.45 -8.98
C LEU A 27 4.17 -7.99 -8.51
N THR A 28 4.14 -8.50 -7.28
CA THR A 28 2.94 -9.00 -6.60
C THR A 28 2.82 -8.32 -5.24
N ALA A 29 1.62 -8.34 -4.66
CA ALA A 29 1.32 -7.82 -3.33
C ALA A 29 0.52 -8.86 -2.53
N THR A 30 0.58 -8.78 -1.20
CA THR A 30 -0.15 -9.73 -0.33
C THR A 30 -1.66 -9.75 -0.58
N MET A 31 -2.23 -8.63 -1.03
CA MET A 31 -3.64 -8.52 -1.44
C MET A 31 -4.01 -9.41 -2.63
N ASP A 32 -3.04 -9.85 -3.43
CA ASP A 32 -3.25 -10.74 -4.57
C ASP A 32 -3.49 -12.20 -4.15
N LEU A 33 -3.12 -12.58 -2.91
CA LEU A 33 -3.24 -13.96 -2.43
C LEU A 33 -4.69 -14.43 -2.36
N MET A 34 -5.60 -13.58 -1.89
CA MET A 34 -7.01 -13.93 -1.79
C MET A 34 -7.63 -14.20 -3.18
N PRO A 35 -7.56 -13.28 -4.17
CA PRO A 35 -8.10 -13.56 -5.49
C PRO A 35 -7.34 -14.68 -6.21
N ALA A 36 -6.05 -14.91 -5.94
CA ALA A 36 -5.32 -16.06 -6.47
C ALA A 36 -5.95 -17.39 -6.02
N VAL A 37 -6.20 -17.55 -4.72
CA VAL A 37 -6.83 -18.76 -4.18
C VAL A 37 -8.25 -18.90 -4.74
N MET A 38 -9.02 -17.82 -4.83
CA MET A 38 -10.37 -17.90 -5.40
C MET A 38 -10.36 -18.38 -6.86
N ASP A 39 -9.48 -17.80 -7.69
CA ASP A 39 -9.33 -18.14 -9.10
C ASP A 39 -8.94 -19.62 -9.30
N TRP A 40 -7.96 -20.12 -8.53
CA TRP A 40 -7.51 -21.51 -8.61
C TRP A 40 -8.55 -22.56 -8.21
N PHE A 41 -9.60 -22.14 -7.49
CA PHE A 41 -10.72 -22.98 -7.07
C PHE A 41 -12.04 -22.55 -7.73
N ASP A 42 -11.97 -21.89 -8.90
CA ASP A 42 -13.12 -21.51 -9.72
C ASP A 42 -14.19 -20.71 -8.95
N SER A 43 -13.76 -19.88 -8.00
CA SER A 43 -14.63 -19.05 -7.15
C SER A 43 -14.78 -17.63 -7.72
N GLU A 44 -15.97 -17.05 -7.53
CA GLU A 44 -16.28 -15.71 -8.03
C GLU A 44 -15.51 -14.61 -7.26
N ILE A 45 -14.68 -13.84 -7.96
CA ILE A 45 -13.98 -12.69 -7.38
C ILE A 45 -14.87 -11.46 -7.49
N HIS A 46 -15.19 -10.84 -6.35
CA HIS A 46 -16.02 -9.65 -6.30
C HIS A 46 -15.32 -8.45 -6.98
N ALA A 47 -16.08 -7.60 -7.68
CA ALA A 47 -15.56 -6.49 -8.48
C ALA A 47 -14.76 -5.44 -7.67
N HIS A 48 -14.99 -5.35 -6.36
CA HIS A 48 -14.31 -4.41 -5.46
C HIS A 48 -13.02 -4.98 -4.86
N VAL A 49 -12.61 -6.19 -5.25
CA VAL A 49 -11.32 -6.75 -4.85
C VAL A 49 -10.21 -6.03 -5.60
N HIS A 50 -9.37 -5.30 -4.88
CA HIS A 50 -8.26 -4.57 -5.48
C HIS A 50 -7.10 -5.46 -5.94
N GLY A 51 -6.93 -6.62 -5.31
CA GLY A 51 -5.91 -7.60 -5.67
C GLY A 51 -6.27 -8.31 -6.98
N ARG A 52 -5.29 -8.97 -7.61
CA ARG A 52 -5.50 -9.70 -8.86
C ARG A 52 -4.84 -11.07 -8.77
N SER A 53 -5.51 -12.11 -9.28
CA SER A 53 -4.87 -13.43 -9.39
C SER A 53 -3.62 -13.37 -10.28
N PRO A 54 -2.47 -13.94 -9.86
CA PRO A 54 -1.26 -13.98 -10.65
C PRO A 54 -1.21 -15.17 -11.62
N GLN A 55 -2.33 -15.84 -11.94
CA GLN A 55 -2.34 -17.01 -12.83
C GLN A 55 -1.61 -16.77 -14.17
N HIS A 56 -1.85 -15.62 -14.81
CA HIS A 56 -1.15 -15.22 -16.04
C HIS A 56 0.38 -15.08 -15.89
N VAL A 57 0.88 -14.80 -14.69
CA VAL A 57 2.32 -14.81 -14.38
C VAL A 57 2.84 -16.23 -14.32
N LEU A 58 2.07 -17.15 -13.74
CA LEU A 58 2.42 -18.56 -13.64
C LEU A 58 2.50 -19.19 -15.04
N ASP A 59 1.53 -18.85 -15.90
CA ASP A 59 1.46 -19.27 -17.30
C ASP A 59 2.50 -18.58 -18.19
N GLY A 60 3.11 -17.49 -17.71
CA GLY A 60 4.08 -16.69 -18.48
C GLY A 60 3.46 -15.90 -19.63
N SER A 61 2.17 -15.55 -19.53
CA SER A 61 1.41 -14.92 -20.61
C SER A 61 1.35 -13.39 -20.53
N ALA A 62 1.53 -12.81 -19.33
CA ALA A 62 1.50 -11.35 -19.15
C ALA A 62 2.20 -10.90 -17.86
N ASP A 63 2.49 -9.60 -17.79
CA ASP A 63 2.90 -8.91 -16.56
C ASP A 63 1.72 -8.70 -15.58
N HIS A 64 2.05 -8.40 -14.32
CA HIS A 64 1.08 -8.32 -13.22
C HIS A 64 0.73 -6.87 -12.83
N HIS A 65 1.53 -6.25 -11.96
CA HIS A 65 1.40 -4.85 -11.58
C HIS A 65 2.60 -4.06 -12.11
N ASP A 66 2.34 -2.85 -12.60
CA ASP A 66 3.40 -1.90 -12.97
C ASP A 66 4.04 -1.26 -11.74
N ALA A 67 3.26 -1.12 -10.65
CA ALA A 67 3.73 -0.63 -9.36
C ALA A 67 2.81 -1.09 -8.23
N VAL A 68 3.35 -1.16 -7.02
CA VAL A 68 2.60 -1.54 -5.81
C VAL A 68 2.84 -0.54 -4.68
N LEU A 69 1.82 -0.34 -3.84
CA LEU A 69 1.91 0.47 -2.62
C LEU A 69 2.13 -0.41 -1.39
N TYR A 70 2.87 0.10 -0.42
CA TYR A 70 3.07 -0.55 0.87
C TYR A 70 3.40 0.46 1.97
N GLY A 71 3.28 0.04 3.23
CA GLY A 71 3.64 0.86 4.39
C GLY A 71 2.71 0.64 5.58
N TYR A 72 2.72 1.59 6.51
CA TYR A 72 1.94 1.54 7.74
C TYR A 72 0.92 2.67 7.82
N PHE A 73 -0.26 2.37 8.39
CA PHE A 73 -1.30 3.37 8.61
C PHE A 73 -0.77 4.61 9.35
N ARG A 74 -1.13 5.80 8.85
CA ARG A 74 -0.71 7.17 9.28
C ARG A 74 0.75 7.52 9.02
N LYS A 75 1.56 6.61 8.51
CA LYS A 75 2.96 6.87 8.19
C LYS A 75 3.16 7.25 6.74
N ASP A 76 4.41 7.28 6.32
CA ASP A 76 4.82 7.49 4.94
C ASP A 76 4.14 6.45 4.03
N ILE A 77 3.89 6.81 2.77
CA ILE A 77 3.37 5.88 1.77
C ILE A 77 4.53 5.53 0.85
N ASN A 78 4.75 4.24 0.65
CA ASN A 78 5.82 3.75 -0.18
C ASN A 78 5.24 3.17 -1.48
N LEU A 79 5.98 3.34 -2.56
CA LEU A 79 5.70 2.77 -3.88
C LEU A 79 6.95 2.05 -4.38
N THR A 80 6.77 0.94 -5.09
CA THR A 80 7.83 0.40 -5.94
C THR A 80 7.28 0.01 -7.31
N ASP A 81 8.03 0.35 -8.37
CA ASP A 81 7.80 -0.08 -9.75
C ASP A 81 8.75 -1.22 -10.17
N GLY A 82 9.40 -1.86 -9.20
CA GLY A 82 10.35 -2.96 -9.40
C GLY A 82 11.77 -2.52 -9.77
N GLN A 83 11.94 -1.29 -10.26
CA GLN A 83 13.26 -0.66 -10.41
C GLN A 83 13.55 0.30 -9.27
N TYR A 84 12.60 1.18 -8.96
CA TYR A 84 12.73 2.18 -7.93
C TYR A 84 11.84 1.86 -6.73
N THR A 85 12.28 2.29 -5.56
CA THR A 85 11.42 2.41 -4.38
C THR A 85 11.35 3.88 -3.98
N TYR A 86 10.13 4.37 -3.76
CA TYR A 86 9.80 5.76 -3.48
C TYR A 86 9.07 5.86 -2.14
N CYS A 87 9.67 6.58 -1.20
CA CYS A 87 9.09 6.94 0.08
C CYS A 87 8.54 8.35 0.00
N ARG A 88 7.22 8.51 0.03
CA ARG A 88 6.60 9.82 0.19
C ARG A 88 6.25 10.07 1.64
N GLN A 89 6.84 11.12 2.20
CA GLN A 89 6.65 11.45 3.59
C GLN A 89 5.38 12.24 3.84
N ALA A 90 4.75 11.98 4.98
CA ALA A 90 3.62 12.79 5.41
C ALA A 90 4.04 14.25 5.65
N ILE A 91 3.19 15.21 5.26
CA ILE A 91 3.32 16.61 5.63
C ILE A 91 3.30 16.73 7.15
N VAL A 92 4.20 17.56 7.71
CA VAL A 92 4.30 17.82 9.15
C VAL A 92 2.95 18.33 9.67
N ASP A 93 2.53 17.82 10.83
CA ASP A 93 1.26 18.15 11.50
C ASP A 93 -0.03 17.83 10.72
N SER A 94 0.07 17.18 9.56
CA SER A 94 -1.08 16.68 8.80
C SER A 94 -1.93 15.70 9.61
N THR A 95 -3.19 15.60 9.22
CA THR A 95 -4.17 14.71 9.83
C THR A 95 -4.59 13.66 8.82
N VAL A 96 -4.93 12.47 9.31
CA VAL A 96 -5.58 11.41 8.55
C VAL A 96 -6.71 10.84 9.40
N HIS A 97 -7.64 10.15 8.76
CA HIS A 97 -8.79 9.57 9.44
C HIS A 97 -8.56 8.09 9.69
N ARG A 98 -8.86 7.63 10.91
CA ARG A 98 -9.03 6.20 11.19
C ARG A 98 -10.50 5.85 10.98
N HIS A 99 -10.74 4.75 10.27
CA HIS A 99 -12.06 4.16 10.07
C HIS A 99 -12.11 2.81 10.77
N THR A 100 -13.16 2.53 11.54
CA THR A 100 -13.31 1.23 12.21
C THR A 100 -14.74 0.92 12.62
N LEU A 101 -15.09 -0.37 12.58
CA LEU A 101 -16.27 -0.95 13.25
C LEU A 101 -15.93 -1.51 14.64
N MET A 102 -14.65 -1.70 14.93
CA MET A 102 -14.15 -2.25 16.19
C MET A 102 -13.13 -1.26 16.78
N PRO A 103 -13.49 -0.47 17.81
CA PRO A 103 -12.62 0.56 18.39
C PRO A 103 -11.52 -0.03 19.27
N VAL A 104 -10.67 -0.87 18.69
CA VAL A 104 -9.50 -1.48 19.30
C VAL A 104 -8.26 -0.89 18.62
N GLY A 105 -7.38 -0.31 19.43
CA GLY A 105 -6.06 0.14 19.02
C GLY A 105 -5.04 -1.00 18.99
N PHE A 106 -3.76 -0.67 18.80
CA PHE A 106 -2.71 -1.68 18.71
C PHE A 106 -2.48 -2.44 20.03
N SER A 107 -2.72 -1.80 21.18
CA SER A 107 -2.42 -2.37 22.51
C SER A 107 -3.63 -2.44 23.45
N ASP A 108 -4.70 -1.71 23.17
CA ASP A 108 -5.88 -1.61 24.04
C ASP A 108 -7.06 -1.03 23.25
N PHE A 109 -8.25 -0.97 23.85
CA PHE A 109 -9.41 -0.23 23.34
C PHE A 109 -9.09 1.25 23.10
N GLU A 110 -9.76 1.85 22.11
CA GLU A 110 -9.67 3.29 21.88
C GLU A 110 -10.28 4.04 23.08
N GLY A 111 -9.55 5.06 23.57
CA GLY A 111 -9.94 5.80 24.77
C GLY A 111 -11.27 6.55 24.62
N ARG A 112 -11.99 6.70 25.73
CA ARG A 112 -13.34 7.31 25.76
C ARG A 112 -13.40 8.69 25.10
N GLU A 113 -12.41 9.55 25.33
CA GLU A 113 -12.36 10.90 24.74
C GLU A 113 -12.30 10.87 23.21
N LYS A 114 -11.56 9.91 22.65
CA LYS A 114 -11.43 9.74 21.20
C LYS A 114 -12.69 9.15 20.57
N LEU A 115 -13.37 8.26 21.30
CA LEU A 115 -14.65 7.72 20.87
C LEU A 115 -15.76 8.77 20.95
N ALA A 116 -15.72 9.65 21.95
CA ALA A 116 -16.66 10.77 22.05
C ALA A 116 -16.51 11.78 20.91
N SER A 117 -15.32 11.91 20.31
CA SER A 117 -15.09 12.77 19.13
C SER A 117 -15.25 12.05 17.79
N ALA A 118 -15.65 10.78 17.80
CA ALA A 118 -15.84 10.00 16.59
C ALA A 118 -17.17 10.35 15.90
N GLU A 119 -17.14 10.41 14.57
CA GLU A 119 -18.32 10.53 13.72
C GLU A 119 -18.75 9.13 13.28
N LEU A 120 -20.05 8.84 13.32
CA LEU A 120 -20.62 7.61 12.78
C LEU A 120 -21.25 7.91 11.41
N GLY A 121 -20.86 7.17 10.37
CA GLY A 121 -21.37 7.37 9.03
C GLY A 121 -20.69 6.46 8.01
N VAL A 122 -20.98 6.69 6.73
CA VAL A 122 -20.33 5.99 5.62
C VAL A 122 -19.32 6.94 5.00
N PHE A 123 -18.03 6.65 5.19
CA PHE A 123 -16.93 7.55 4.79
C PHE A 123 -15.91 6.90 3.84
N ILE A 124 -16.08 5.61 3.53
CA ILE A 124 -15.26 4.85 2.58
C ILE A 124 -16.22 4.34 1.51
N GLU A 125 -15.90 4.57 0.25
CA GLU A 125 -16.76 4.20 -0.88
C GLU A 125 -16.98 2.68 -0.94
N ASN A 126 -15.90 1.91 -0.81
CA ASN A 126 -15.95 0.44 -0.76
C ASN A 126 -16.44 -0.15 0.58
N ALA A 127 -17.07 0.66 1.45
CA ALA A 127 -17.75 0.14 2.64
C ALA A 127 -19.17 -0.37 2.37
N HIS A 128 -19.69 -0.23 1.13
CA HIS A 128 -21.01 -0.75 0.73
C HIS A 128 -22.15 -0.36 1.69
N ASP A 129 -22.26 0.94 1.96
CA ASP A 129 -23.25 1.54 2.88
C ASP A 129 -23.15 1.05 4.33
N VAL A 130 -22.09 0.33 4.70
CA VAL A 130 -21.87 -0.10 6.09
C VAL A 130 -21.35 1.07 6.92
N PRO A 131 -22.13 1.56 7.90
CA PRO A 131 -21.74 2.70 8.72
C PRO A 131 -20.60 2.31 9.66
N HIS A 132 -19.64 3.20 9.87
CA HIS A 132 -18.47 2.97 10.71
C HIS A 132 -18.04 4.24 11.44
N LEU A 133 -17.23 4.08 12.49
CA LEU A 133 -16.66 5.21 13.22
C LEU A 133 -15.49 5.80 12.42
N ARG A 134 -15.45 7.13 12.34
CA ARG A 134 -14.35 7.93 11.82
C ARG A 134 -13.87 8.89 12.89
N PHE A 135 -12.55 8.97 13.10
CA PHE A 135 -11.97 10.03 13.92
C PHE A 135 -10.59 10.46 13.41
N SER A 136 -10.29 11.73 13.64
CA SER A 136 -9.03 12.36 13.25
C SER A 136 -7.86 11.88 14.08
N VAL A 137 -6.75 11.60 13.40
CA VAL A 137 -5.48 11.22 14.02
C VAL A 137 -4.32 11.87 13.28
N LYS A 138 -3.29 12.30 14.01
CA LYS A 138 -2.10 12.92 13.39
C LYS A 138 -1.31 11.93 12.53
N SER A 139 -0.85 12.36 11.36
CA SER A 139 0.17 11.61 10.63
C SER A 139 1.46 11.50 11.47
N ARG A 140 2.28 10.49 11.19
CA ARG A 140 3.56 10.27 11.88
C ARG A 140 4.61 9.83 10.87
N ARG A 141 5.72 10.55 10.78
CA ARG A 141 6.90 10.04 10.06
C ARG A 141 7.56 8.92 10.85
N HIS A 142 8.33 8.07 10.18
CA HIS A 142 9.16 7.10 10.88
C HIS A 142 10.19 7.81 11.79
N ARG A 143 10.65 7.13 12.85
CA ARG A 143 11.74 7.64 13.71
C ARG A 143 12.96 7.93 12.83
N ASP A 144 13.63 9.06 13.01
CA ASP A 144 14.80 9.47 12.22
C ASP A 144 14.51 9.64 10.71
N ALA A 145 13.25 9.92 10.34
CA ALA A 145 12.94 10.32 8.98
C ALA A 145 13.62 11.67 8.67
N VAL A 146 14.21 11.76 7.48
CA VAL A 146 14.81 13.01 6.97
C VAL A 146 13.72 13.97 6.51
N ASP A 147 14.03 15.22 6.21
CA ASP A 147 13.04 16.17 5.68
C ASP A 147 13.02 16.18 4.14
N SER A 148 12.88 15.00 3.54
CA SER A 148 12.79 14.84 2.07
C SER A 148 12.17 13.51 1.70
N ASN A 149 11.49 13.43 0.55
CA ASN A 149 11.10 12.14 0.01
C ASN A 149 12.35 11.33 -0.39
N LEU A 150 12.27 10.00 -0.31
CA LEU A 150 13.42 9.13 -0.56
C LEU A 150 13.18 8.30 -1.82
N ILE A 151 14.17 8.24 -2.71
CA ILE A 151 14.15 7.38 -3.88
C ILE A 151 15.42 6.55 -3.88
N TYR A 152 15.29 5.25 -4.10
CA TYR A 152 16.43 4.35 -4.34
C TYR A 152 16.17 3.53 -5.60
N ASP A 153 17.21 3.30 -6.40
CA ASP A 153 17.19 2.33 -7.49
C ASP A 153 17.57 0.95 -6.90
N VAL A 154 16.59 0.07 -6.70
CA VAL A 154 16.78 -1.22 -6.02
C VAL A 154 17.44 -2.28 -6.91
N GLN A 155 17.56 -2.03 -8.22
CA GLN A 155 18.25 -2.93 -9.14
C GLN A 155 19.77 -2.71 -9.08
N THR A 156 20.19 -1.44 -9.04
CA THR A 156 21.60 -1.07 -8.98
C THR A 156 22.10 -0.92 -7.53
N ASP A 157 21.21 -0.63 -6.58
CA ASP A 157 21.50 -0.54 -5.15
C ASP A 157 20.47 -1.34 -4.31
N PRO A 158 20.59 -2.68 -4.28
CA PRO A 158 19.69 -3.54 -3.49
C PRO A 158 19.80 -3.32 -1.96
N GLN A 159 20.82 -2.60 -1.50
CA GLN A 159 20.98 -2.27 -0.08
C GLN A 159 20.40 -0.91 0.28
N GLN A 160 19.96 -0.13 -0.71
CA GLN A 160 19.34 1.19 -0.54
C GLN A 160 20.23 2.14 0.29
N GLN A 161 21.49 2.24 -0.12
CA GLN A 161 22.51 3.08 0.51
C GLN A 161 22.66 4.44 -0.17
N SER A 162 22.27 4.56 -1.44
CA SER A 162 22.48 5.73 -2.29
C SER A 162 21.15 6.33 -2.74
N LEU A 163 20.86 7.53 -2.26
CA LEU A 163 19.65 8.27 -2.66
C LEU A 163 19.77 8.76 -4.09
N VAL A 164 18.71 8.54 -4.87
CA VAL A 164 18.52 9.17 -6.18
C VAL A 164 17.90 10.55 -5.96
N LYS A 165 18.51 11.58 -6.55
CA LYS A 165 18.01 12.96 -6.53
C LYS A 165 17.73 13.39 -7.97
N ASP A 166 16.46 13.26 -8.36
CA ASP A 166 15.98 13.60 -9.69
C ASP A 166 14.51 14.02 -9.58
N ASP A 167 14.24 15.31 -9.81
CA ASP A 167 12.92 15.91 -9.66
C ASP A 167 11.91 15.37 -10.69
N ALA A 168 12.38 15.05 -11.90
CA ALA A 168 11.52 14.50 -12.96
C ALA A 168 11.11 13.07 -12.62
N LEU A 169 12.05 12.28 -12.09
CA LEU A 169 11.78 10.95 -11.57
C LEU A 169 10.83 11.00 -10.37
N GLU A 170 11.04 11.91 -9.42
CA GLU A 170 10.15 12.08 -8.27
C GLU A 170 8.72 12.42 -8.72
N ALA A 171 8.57 13.37 -9.65
CA ALA A 171 7.26 13.75 -10.18
C ALA A 171 6.53 12.57 -10.84
N ARG A 172 7.26 11.73 -11.60
CA ARG A 172 6.71 10.50 -12.20
C ARG A 172 6.21 9.53 -11.14
N LEU A 173 7.04 9.23 -10.14
CA LEU A 173 6.71 8.27 -9.07
C LEU A 173 5.57 8.79 -8.18
N ALA A 174 5.53 10.09 -7.92
CA ALA A 174 4.42 10.75 -7.22
C ALA A 174 3.11 10.66 -8.00
N GLN A 175 3.15 10.82 -9.32
CA GLN A 175 1.96 10.64 -10.16
C GLN A 175 1.49 9.18 -10.19
N GLN A 176 2.40 8.21 -10.27
CA GLN A 176 2.04 6.79 -10.17
C GLN A 176 1.40 6.46 -8.80
N MET A 177 1.95 7.03 -7.71
CA MET A 177 1.37 6.88 -6.38
C MET A 177 -0.04 7.47 -6.29
N ARG A 178 -0.26 8.67 -6.83
CA ARG A 178 -1.59 9.29 -6.91
C ARG A 178 -2.58 8.37 -7.63
N SER A 179 -2.21 7.86 -8.81
CA SER A 179 -3.06 6.96 -9.59
C SER A 179 -3.37 5.64 -8.87
N LEU A 180 -2.42 5.09 -8.09
CA LEU A 180 -2.68 3.90 -7.28
C LEU A 180 -3.58 4.19 -6.07
N LEU A 181 -3.43 5.36 -5.43
CA LEU A 181 -4.33 5.78 -4.35
C LEU A 181 -5.77 5.94 -4.85
N GLU A 182 -5.94 6.56 -6.03
CA GLU A 182 -7.24 6.67 -6.71
C GLU A 182 -7.79 5.28 -7.07
N ARG A 183 -6.97 4.40 -7.66
CA ARG A 183 -7.38 3.01 -7.99
C ARG A 183 -7.84 2.19 -6.79
N PHE A 184 -7.32 2.48 -5.60
CA PHE A 184 -7.67 1.77 -4.37
C PHE A 184 -8.70 2.50 -3.52
N ASP A 185 -9.39 3.51 -4.09
CA ASP A 185 -10.40 4.32 -3.44
C ASP A 185 -9.93 4.87 -2.09
N ALA A 186 -8.66 5.31 -2.06
CA ALA A 186 -8.07 5.88 -0.86
C ALA A 186 -8.83 7.16 -0.46
N PRO A 187 -9.23 7.34 0.80
CA PRO A 187 -9.93 8.54 1.22
C PRO A 187 -9.11 9.81 0.92
N PRO A 188 -9.75 10.96 0.62
CA PRO A 188 -9.06 12.21 0.24
C PRO A 188 -7.95 12.64 1.21
N CYS A 189 -8.12 12.36 2.51
CA CYS A 189 -7.10 12.69 3.51
C CYS A 189 -5.76 11.96 3.31
N GLN A 190 -5.71 10.85 2.56
CA GLN A 190 -4.46 10.18 2.17
C GLN A 190 -3.68 10.98 1.14
N HIS A 191 -4.38 11.63 0.20
CA HIS A 191 -3.78 12.53 -0.78
C HIS A 191 -3.29 13.82 -0.11
N GLU A 192 -4.19 14.47 0.65
CA GLU A 192 -3.92 15.74 1.33
C GLU A 192 -2.71 15.65 2.26
N ARG A 193 -2.63 14.59 3.09
CA ARG A 193 -1.52 14.44 4.03
C ARG A 193 -0.18 14.18 3.37
N MET A 194 -0.17 13.80 2.09
CA MET A 194 1.03 13.60 1.28
C MET A 194 1.33 14.78 0.37
N GLY A 195 0.47 15.79 0.29
CA GLY A 195 0.56 16.82 -0.74
C GLY A 195 0.50 16.21 -2.15
N LEU A 196 -0.32 15.17 -2.30
CA LEU A 196 -0.71 14.56 -3.57
C LEU A 196 -2.14 14.96 -3.92
#